data_AF-A0A7L3L0U7-F1
#
_entry.id   AF-A0A7L3L0U7-F1
#
_cell.length_a   1.000
_cell.length_b   1.000
_cell.length_c   1.000
_cell.angle_alpha   90.00
_cell.angle_beta   90.00
_cell.angle_gamma   90.00
#
_symmetry.space_group_name_H-M   'P 1'
#
loop_
_entity.id
_entity.type
_entity.pdbx_description
1 polymer ?
#
loop_
_entity_poly.entity_id
_entity_poly.type
_entity_poly.pdbx_seq_one_letter_code
_entity_poly.pdbx_strand_id
1 'polypeptide(L)'
;KLTRILQDSLGGRTKTSIIATVSPASINVEETLSTLEYAHRAKNIMNKPEVNQKLTKKALIKEYTEEIERLKRDLAAAREKNGVYISLENYEALNGKLTVQEEQIAEYIDKISVMEEEAKRITELFTVNKIELERYKIDLQIKEKELEETQKDLQDTKVHLAEEEYMVSILENTEQNLHGTASKLLNTVEETTKDVSGLHAKLERKKAVDQHNALIQNTFAGKMNILFNKIQDSVNENSLKQQQMLTSYTNFIGDLLSTSSSTVNVLTSVVSESFGSLKELVSTEVSHMSEKITQHENLSLDCKAELLRLIEKHTSGLEKALNSLTPMVEFVLGLNCQFQSKMKKYSAVADKV
;
A
#
# COMPACT_ATOMS: atom_id res chain seq x y z
N LYS A 1 -82.95 2.11 -81.99
CA LYS A 1 -83.36 3.29 -82.80
C LYS A 1 -82.16 4.18 -83.18
N LEU A 2 -81.18 4.42 -82.29
CA LEU A 2 -80.00 5.28 -82.56
C LEU A 2 -79.11 4.81 -83.73
N THR A 3 -78.73 3.53 -83.78
CA THR A 3 -77.85 2.98 -84.85
C THR A 3 -78.44 3.08 -86.25
N ARG A 4 -79.77 3.13 -86.38
CA ARG A 4 -80.46 3.29 -87.67
C ARG A 4 -80.40 4.73 -88.19
N ILE A 5 -80.27 5.71 -87.30
CA ILE A 5 -80.09 7.12 -87.68
C ILE A 5 -78.62 7.37 -88.07
N LEU A 6 -77.70 6.67 -87.41
CA LEU A 6 -76.25 6.80 -87.63
C LEU A 6 -75.70 5.89 -88.75
N GLN A 7 -76.57 5.24 -89.53
CA GLN A 7 -76.16 4.29 -90.56
C GLN A 7 -75.25 4.96 -91.62
N ASP A 8 -75.59 6.17 -92.05
CA ASP A 8 -74.76 6.92 -93.01
C ASP A 8 -73.45 7.43 -92.37
N SER A 9 -73.43 7.59 -91.05
CA SER A 9 -72.25 8.06 -90.31
C SER A 9 -71.23 6.96 -90.01
N LEU A 10 -71.64 5.70 -89.95
CA LEU A 10 -70.79 4.55 -89.62
C LEU A 10 -70.66 3.61 -90.83
N GLY A 11 -70.06 4.09 -91.91
CA GLY A 11 -69.82 3.36 -93.16
C GLY A 11 -70.45 3.95 -94.42
N GLY A 12 -71.04 5.16 -94.34
CA GLY A 12 -71.75 5.80 -95.46
C GLY A 12 -70.99 6.96 -96.12
N ARG A 13 -71.77 7.97 -96.56
CA ARG A 13 -71.31 9.08 -97.40
C ARG A 13 -70.92 10.35 -96.62
N THR A 14 -70.93 10.31 -95.29
CA THR A 14 -70.62 11.49 -94.46
C THR A 14 -69.21 11.44 -93.90
N LYS A 15 -68.63 12.61 -93.62
CA LYS A 15 -67.44 12.72 -92.77
C LYS A 15 -67.88 12.64 -91.31
N THR A 16 -67.38 11.63 -90.59
CA THR A 16 -67.79 11.36 -89.19
C THR A 16 -66.59 11.50 -88.27
N SER A 17 -66.79 12.13 -87.11
CA SER A 17 -65.81 12.20 -86.02
C SER A 17 -66.46 11.70 -84.73
N ILE A 18 -65.72 10.92 -83.94
CA ILE A 18 -66.16 10.34 -82.66
C ILE A 18 -65.23 10.87 -81.57
N ILE A 19 -65.81 11.41 -80.49
CA ILE A 19 -65.08 11.93 -79.33
C ILE A 19 -65.25 10.96 -78.17
N ALA A 20 -64.16 10.39 -77.70
CA ALA A 20 -64.12 9.50 -76.54
C ALA A 20 -63.74 10.30 -75.28
N THR A 21 -64.64 10.41 -74.31
CA THR A 21 -64.41 11.12 -73.04
C THR A 21 -64.02 10.12 -71.96
N VAL A 22 -62.83 10.26 -71.38
CA VAL A 22 -62.28 9.35 -70.36
C VAL A 22 -61.92 10.10 -69.08
N SER A 23 -61.92 9.39 -67.95
CA SER A 23 -61.54 9.94 -66.64
C SER A 23 -60.11 9.52 -66.26
N PRO A 24 -59.26 10.43 -65.77
CA PRO A 24 -57.89 10.09 -65.35
C PRO A 24 -57.82 9.39 -63.98
N ALA A 25 -58.95 9.21 -63.29
CA ALA A 25 -58.96 8.60 -61.96
C ALA A 25 -58.65 7.10 -62.02
N SER A 26 -57.79 6.62 -61.10
CA SER A 26 -57.36 5.22 -61.03
C SER A 26 -58.50 4.21 -60.78
N ILE A 27 -59.61 4.66 -60.19
CA ILE A 27 -60.81 3.86 -59.98
C ILE A 27 -61.58 3.57 -61.29
N ASN A 28 -61.37 4.37 -62.34
CA ASN A 28 -62.09 4.26 -63.62
C ASN A 28 -61.24 3.63 -64.73
N VAL A 29 -60.15 2.94 -64.38
CA VAL A 29 -59.21 2.37 -65.37
C VAL A 29 -59.90 1.35 -66.27
N GLU A 30 -60.78 0.50 -65.73
CA GLU A 30 -61.50 -0.53 -66.49
C GLU A 30 -62.48 0.07 -67.51
N GLU A 31 -63.27 1.07 -67.11
CA GLU A 31 -64.18 1.79 -68.01
C GLU A 31 -63.43 2.64 -69.05
N THR A 32 -62.29 3.21 -68.64
CA THR A 32 -61.40 3.96 -69.54
C THR A 32 -60.83 3.04 -70.62
N LEU A 33 -60.40 1.84 -70.25
CA LEU A 33 -59.92 0.84 -71.19
C LEU A 33 -61.03 0.44 -72.19
N SER A 34 -62.23 0.14 -71.70
CA SER A 34 -63.37 -0.22 -72.55
C SER A 34 -63.76 0.90 -73.54
N THR A 35 -63.72 2.16 -73.10
CA THR A 35 -63.98 3.33 -73.95
C THR A 35 -62.90 3.51 -75.03
N LEU A 36 -61.63 3.33 -74.66
CA LEU A 36 -60.50 3.41 -75.60
C LEU A 36 -60.54 2.27 -76.62
N GLU A 37 -60.92 1.05 -76.22
CA GLU A 37 -61.08 -0.07 -77.15
C GLU A 37 -62.18 0.19 -78.19
N TYR A 38 -63.30 0.77 -77.79
CA TYR A 38 -64.35 1.15 -78.73
C TYR A 38 -63.87 2.24 -79.69
N ALA A 39 -63.20 3.27 -79.18
CA ALA A 39 -62.62 4.35 -80.01
C ALA A 39 -61.60 3.81 -81.01
N HIS A 40 -60.76 2.86 -80.58
CA HIS A 40 -59.79 2.20 -81.45
C HIS A 40 -60.48 1.42 -82.58
N ARG A 41 -61.56 0.68 -82.28
CA ARG A 41 -62.35 -0.02 -83.32
C ARG A 41 -63.02 0.98 -84.28
N ALA A 42 -63.58 2.06 -83.75
CA ALA A 42 -64.30 3.05 -84.54
C ALA A 42 -63.39 3.87 -85.47
N LYS A 43 -62.12 4.10 -85.08
CA LYS A 43 -61.08 4.71 -85.94
C LYS A 43 -60.90 3.97 -87.27
N ASN A 44 -61.11 2.65 -87.28
CA ASN A 44 -60.89 1.82 -88.47
C ASN A 44 -62.10 1.78 -89.43
N ILE A 45 -63.18 2.49 -89.13
CA ILE A 45 -64.35 2.59 -90.02
C ILE A 45 -64.04 3.59 -91.14
N MET A 46 -64.04 3.11 -92.39
CA MET A 46 -63.82 3.96 -93.57
C MET A 46 -65.15 4.42 -94.18
N ASN A 47 -65.37 5.74 -94.20
CA ASN A 47 -66.46 6.36 -94.97
C ASN A 47 -65.98 6.82 -96.34
N LYS A 48 -66.88 6.93 -97.32
CA LYS A 48 -66.61 7.48 -98.66
C LYS A 48 -67.34 8.81 -98.81
N PRO A 49 -66.74 9.94 -98.37
CA PRO A 49 -67.41 11.23 -98.44
C PRO A 49 -67.57 11.69 -99.88
N GLU A 50 -68.81 11.86 -100.33
CA GLU A 50 -69.14 12.33 -101.68
C GLU A 50 -69.66 13.78 -101.61
N VAL A 51 -69.16 14.65 -102.50
CA VAL A 51 -69.65 16.03 -102.60
C VAL A 51 -70.99 16.01 -103.32
N ASN A 52 -72.06 16.41 -102.62
CA ASN A 52 -73.42 16.50 -103.18
C ASN A 52 -73.53 17.68 -104.17
N GLN A 53 -72.90 17.58 -105.35
CA GLN A 53 -73.01 18.58 -106.41
C GLN A 53 -74.31 18.38 -107.19
N LYS A 54 -75.19 19.39 -107.15
CA LYS A 54 -76.34 19.49 -108.05
C LYS A 54 -75.90 20.15 -109.36
N LEU A 55 -75.23 19.40 -110.25
CA LEU A 55 -74.90 19.88 -111.59
C LEU A 55 -76.19 20.16 -112.38
N THR A 56 -76.40 21.42 -112.75
CA THR A 56 -77.59 21.85 -113.50
C THR A 56 -77.33 21.64 -115.00
N LYS A 57 -78.29 21.03 -115.72
CA LYS A 57 -78.17 20.65 -117.16
C LYS A 57 -77.63 21.76 -118.09
N LYS A 58 -77.77 23.03 -117.71
CA LYS A 58 -77.33 24.20 -118.49
C LYS A 58 -75.81 24.38 -118.55
N ALA A 59 -75.06 23.98 -117.51
CA ALA A 59 -73.59 24.10 -117.49
C ALA A 59 -72.94 23.10 -118.46
N LEU A 60 -73.46 21.88 -118.51
CA LEU A 60 -72.96 20.81 -119.37
C LEU A 60 -73.10 21.14 -120.87
N ILE A 61 -74.19 21.81 -121.27
CA ILE A 61 -74.44 22.18 -122.67
C ILE A 61 -73.47 23.27 -123.15
N LYS A 62 -73.09 24.21 -122.27
CA LYS A 62 -72.16 25.29 -122.61
C LYS A 62 -70.77 24.75 -122.93
N GLU A 63 -70.29 23.84 -122.10
CA GLU A 63 -68.97 23.20 -122.25
C GLU A 63 -68.87 22.42 -123.58
N TYR A 64 -69.92 21.68 -123.95
CA TYR A 64 -69.97 21.00 -125.25
C TYR A 64 -70.00 21.95 -126.45
N THR A 65 -70.60 23.12 -126.31
CA THR A 65 -70.70 24.09 -127.41
C THR A 65 -69.34 24.74 -127.71
N GLU A 66 -68.58 25.07 -126.66
CA GLU A 66 -67.24 25.65 -126.79
C GLU A 66 -66.24 24.67 -127.45
N GLU A 67 -66.35 23.38 -127.12
CA GLU A 67 -65.48 22.34 -127.69
C GLU A 67 -65.73 22.12 -129.19
N ILE A 68 -67.00 22.18 -129.63
CA ILE A 68 -67.37 22.04 -131.04
C ILE A 68 -66.79 23.19 -131.88
N GLU A 69 -66.79 24.43 -131.37
CA GLU A 69 -66.24 25.59 -132.07
C GLU A 69 -64.71 25.57 -132.14
N ARG A 70 -64.02 25.00 -131.15
CA ARG A 70 -62.57 24.76 -131.23
C ARG A 70 -62.24 23.76 -132.34
N LEU A 71 -62.93 22.61 -132.36
CA LEU A 71 -62.68 21.54 -133.34
C LEU A 71 -62.96 21.96 -134.78
N LYS A 72 -63.93 22.84 -135.03
CA LYS A 72 -64.18 23.40 -136.38
C LYS A 72 -63.03 24.28 -136.88
N ARG A 73 -62.43 25.10 -136.01
CA ARG A 73 -61.30 25.97 -136.36
C ARG A 73 -60.06 25.15 -136.72
N ASP A 74 -59.78 24.11 -135.94
CA ASP A 74 -58.64 23.23 -136.17
C ASP A 74 -58.79 22.43 -137.49
N LEU A 75 -60.02 22.02 -137.83
CA LEU A 75 -60.30 21.30 -139.08
C LEU A 75 -60.20 22.19 -140.33
N ALA A 76 -60.53 23.48 -140.21
CA ALA A 76 -60.33 24.46 -141.28
C ALA A 76 -58.83 24.69 -141.55
N ALA A 77 -58.04 24.87 -140.49
CA ALA A 77 -56.60 25.06 -140.59
C ALA A 77 -55.86 23.84 -141.18
N ALA A 78 -56.35 22.62 -140.93
CA ALA A 78 -55.74 21.41 -141.49
C ALA A 78 -55.99 21.18 -142.99
N ARG A 79 -57.00 21.82 -143.59
CA ARG A 79 -57.38 21.62 -145.01
C ARG A 79 -56.56 22.46 -146.00
N GLU A 80 -56.04 23.62 -145.58
CA GLU A 80 -55.16 24.46 -146.41
C GLU A 80 -53.69 24.10 -146.15
N LYS A 81 -53.18 23.08 -146.85
CA LYS A 81 -51.80 22.61 -146.68
C LYS A 81 -50.76 23.58 -147.25
N ASN A 82 -49.79 23.94 -146.39
CA ASN A 82 -48.40 24.37 -146.62
C ASN A 82 -48.07 25.88 -146.52
N GLY A 83 -47.85 26.32 -145.28
CA GLY A 83 -47.08 27.52 -144.92
C GLY A 83 -47.47 28.05 -143.54
N VAL A 84 -46.52 28.18 -142.59
CA VAL A 84 -46.79 28.90 -141.34
C VAL A 84 -46.74 30.40 -141.66
N TYR A 85 -47.88 30.93 -142.13
CA TYR A 85 -48.05 32.37 -142.29
C TYR A 85 -48.56 32.94 -140.97
N ILE A 86 -47.62 33.32 -140.11
CA ILE A 86 -47.91 34.09 -138.90
C ILE A 86 -48.09 35.54 -139.36
N SER A 87 -49.26 36.13 -139.11
CA SER A 87 -49.51 37.55 -139.36
C SER A 87 -48.48 38.41 -138.63
N LEU A 88 -48.13 39.59 -139.17
CA LEU A 88 -47.17 40.53 -138.55
C LEU A 88 -47.56 40.82 -137.08
N GLU A 89 -48.85 40.96 -136.83
CA GLU A 89 -49.44 41.15 -135.50
C GLU A 89 -49.16 39.96 -134.55
N ASN A 90 -49.19 38.72 -135.05
CA ASN A 90 -48.85 37.54 -134.27
C ASN A 90 -47.32 37.39 -134.08
N TYR A 91 -46.49 37.87 -135.00
CA TYR A 91 -45.03 37.87 -134.86
C TYR A 91 -44.58 38.91 -133.80
N GLU A 92 -45.15 40.11 -133.84
CA GLU A 92 -44.92 41.14 -132.81
C GLU A 92 -45.43 40.67 -131.44
N ALA A 93 -46.61 40.05 -131.37
CA ALA A 93 -47.11 39.46 -130.14
C ALA A 93 -46.23 38.32 -129.62
N LEU A 94 -45.60 37.52 -130.49
CA LEU A 94 -44.67 36.46 -130.11
C LEU A 94 -43.34 37.03 -129.58
N ASN A 95 -42.81 38.08 -130.23
CA ASN A 95 -41.58 38.75 -129.80
C ASN A 95 -41.77 39.52 -128.49
N GLY A 96 -42.96 40.10 -128.29
CA GLY A 96 -43.38 40.69 -127.01
C GLY A 96 -43.50 39.64 -125.90
N LYS A 97 -44.02 38.44 -126.20
CA LYS A 97 -44.02 37.33 -125.24
C LYS A 97 -42.62 36.82 -124.92
N LEU A 98 -41.73 36.76 -125.91
CA LEU A 98 -40.35 36.32 -125.74
C LEU A 98 -39.57 37.27 -124.82
N THR A 99 -39.67 38.59 -125.05
CA THR A 99 -39.03 39.60 -124.20
C THR A 99 -39.55 39.58 -122.77
N VAL A 100 -40.85 39.43 -122.55
CA VAL A 100 -41.43 39.25 -121.20
C VAL A 100 -40.93 37.96 -120.54
N GLN A 101 -40.78 36.87 -121.30
CA GLN A 101 -40.22 35.62 -120.76
C GLN A 101 -38.73 35.77 -120.43
N GLU A 102 -37.94 36.48 -121.23
CA GLU A 102 -36.53 36.76 -120.97
C GLU A 102 -36.36 37.62 -119.70
N GLU A 103 -37.18 38.64 -119.50
CA GLU A 103 -37.21 39.45 -118.28
C GLU A 103 -37.59 38.62 -117.05
N GLN A 104 -38.62 37.76 -117.16
CA GLN A 104 -39.01 36.84 -116.09
C GLN A 104 -37.90 35.85 -115.76
N ILE A 105 -37.21 35.31 -116.76
CA ILE A 105 -36.07 34.40 -116.55
C ILE A 105 -34.95 35.13 -115.81
N ALA A 106 -34.64 36.38 -116.18
CA ALA A 106 -33.64 37.18 -115.48
C ALA A 106 -34.01 37.44 -114.00
N GLU A 107 -35.26 37.78 -113.72
CA GLU A 107 -35.77 37.97 -112.35
C GLU A 107 -35.68 36.67 -111.53
N TYR A 108 -36.05 35.53 -112.12
CA TYR A 108 -35.94 34.23 -111.45
C TYR A 108 -34.48 33.83 -111.20
N ILE A 109 -33.56 34.14 -112.11
CA ILE A 109 -32.12 33.89 -111.90
C ILE A 109 -31.59 34.70 -110.72
N ASP A 110 -31.92 35.99 -110.62
CA ASP A 110 -31.50 36.83 -109.49
C ASP A 110 -32.06 36.32 -108.16
N LYS A 111 -33.35 35.93 -108.16
CA LYS A 111 -33.99 35.34 -106.98
C LYS A 111 -33.36 34.00 -106.57
N ILE A 112 -33.01 33.15 -107.53
CA ILE A 112 -32.28 31.90 -107.27
C ILE A 112 -30.91 32.21 -106.66
N SER A 113 -30.18 33.20 -107.20
CA SER A 113 -28.88 33.62 -106.67
C SER A 113 -28.96 34.06 -105.21
N VAL A 114 -29.94 34.90 -104.85
CA VAL A 114 -30.15 35.34 -103.46
C VAL A 114 -30.49 34.16 -102.54
N MET A 115 -31.37 33.27 -103.00
CA MET A 115 -31.75 32.08 -102.23
C MET A 115 -30.58 31.10 -102.04
N GLU A 116 -29.72 30.94 -103.04
CA GLU A 116 -28.50 30.11 -102.94
C GLU A 116 -27.50 30.68 -101.93
N GLU A 117 -27.32 32.00 -101.91
CA GLU A 117 -26.47 32.70 -100.93
C GLU A 117 -26.97 32.50 -99.50
N GLU A 118 -28.29 32.61 -99.30
CA GLU A 118 -28.92 32.43 -97.99
C GLU A 118 -28.90 30.97 -97.54
N ALA A 119 -29.10 30.02 -98.46
CA ALA A 119 -28.94 28.60 -98.19
C ALA A 119 -27.50 28.24 -97.78
N LYS A 120 -26.48 28.84 -98.42
CA LYS A 120 -25.08 28.70 -98.00
C LYS A 120 -24.86 29.23 -96.59
N ARG A 121 -25.32 30.45 -96.29
CA ARG A 121 -25.16 31.06 -94.96
C ARG A 121 -25.80 30.22 -93.85
N ILE A 122 -27.00 29.70 -94.10
CA ILE A 122 -27.69 28.81 -93.17
C ILE A 122 -26.90 27.51 -92.97
N THR A 123 -26.39 26.92 -94.05
CA THR A 123 -25.59 25.69 -94.00
C THR A 123 -24.30 25.89 -93.18
N GLU A 124 -23.60 27.01 -93.37
CA GLU A 124 -22.41 27.38 -92.59
C GLU A 124 -22.73 27.50 -91.10
N LEU A 125 -23.83 28.18 -90.75
CA LEU A 125 -24.27 28.32 -89.36
C LEU A 125 -24.61 26.96 -88.73
N PHE A 126 -25.28 26.07 -89.47
CA PHE A 126 -25.56 24.72 -89.01
C PHE A 126 -24.28 23.91 -88.79
N THR A 127 -23.27 24.05 -89.66
CA THR A 127 -21.98 23.38 -89.45
C THR A 127 -21.25 23.89 -88.22
N VAL A 128 -21.22 25.21 -87.96
CA VAL A 128 -20.60 25.79 -86.76
C VAL A 128 -21.31 25.31 -85.50
N ASN A 129 -22.64 25.44 -85.45
CA ASN A 129 -23.43 24.99 -84.30
C ASN A 129 -23.26 23.50 -84.02
N LYS A 130 -23.17 22.67 -85.07
CA LYS A 130 -22.92 21.23 -84.90
C LYS A 130 -21.55 20.97 -84.26
N ILE A 131 -20.52 21.70 -84.67
CA ILE A 131 -19.17 21.58 -84.08
C ILE A 131 -19.19 22.02 -82.61
N GLU A 132 -19.83 23.15 -82.29
CA GLU A 132 -19.93 23.62 -80.91
C GLU A 132 -20.70 22.64 -80.02
N LEU A 133 -21.80 22.07 -80.52
CA LEU A 133 -22.61 21.11 -79.78
C LEU A 133 -21.81 19.83 -79.45
N GLU A 134 -21.02 19.33 -80.39
CA GLU A 134 -20.11 18.21 -80.13
C GLU A 134 -19.01 18.59 -79.13
N ARG A 135 -18.49 19.83 -79.18
CA ARG A 135 -17.51 20.30 -78.20
C ARG A 135 -18.09 20.34 -76.79
N TYR A 136 -19.30 20.91 -76.62
CA TYR A 136 -19.98 20.96 -75.33
C TYR A 136 -20.30 19.56 -74.79
N LYS A 137 -20.62 18.61 -75.67
CA LYS A 137 -20.86 17.23 -75.29
C LYS A 137 -19.60 16.56 -74.73
N ILE A 138 -18.43 16.80 -75.36
CA ILE A 138 -17.14 16.31 -74.88
C ILE A 138 -16.78 16.96 -73.53
N ASP A 139 -16.94 18.28 -73.41
CA ASP A 139 -16.67 19.00 -72.16
C ASP A 139 -17.55 18.50 -71.01
N LEU A 140 -18.84 18.24 -71.28
CA LEU A 140 -19.77 17.68 -70.30
C LEU A 140 -19.30 16.30 -69.82
N GLN A 141 -18.90 15.42 -70.75
CA GLN A 141 -18.38 14.09 -70.39
C GLN A 141 -17.11 14.15 -69.55
N ILE A 142 -16.20 15.09 -69.86
CA ILE A 142 -14.99 15.30 -69.06
C ILE A 142 -15.37 15.76 -67.65
N LYS A 143 -16.30 16.72 -67.54
CA LYS A 143 -16.76 17.22 -66.23
C LYS A 143 -17.52 16.19 -65.40
N GLU A 144 -18.32 15.34 -66.03
CA GLU A 144 -18.97 14.22 -65.35
C GLU A 144 -17.92 13.26 -64.77
N LYS A 145 -16.88 12.94 -65.53
CA LYS A 145 -15.79 12.06 -65.06
C LYS A 145 -14.98 12.69 -63.93
N GLU A 146 -14.61 13.97 -64.04
CA GLU A 146 -13.93 14.71 -62.96
C GLU A 146 -14.79 14.74 -61.67
N LEU A 147 -16.11 14.89 -61.82
CA LEU A 147 -17.04 14.87 -60.69
C LEU A 147 -17.10 13.50 -60.02
N GLU A 148 -17.13 12.41 -60.80
CA GLU A 148 -17.07 11.05 -60.25
C GLU A 148 -15.75 10.76 -59.51
N GLU A 149 -14.62 11.16 -60.08
CA GLU A 149 -13.30 11.02 -59.44
C GLU A 149 -13.23 11.80 -58.12
N THR A 150 -13.62 13.07 -58.12
CA THR A 150 -13.63 13.90 -56.90
C THR A 150 -14.61 13.39 -55.84
N GLN A 151 -15.76 12.84 -56.24
CA GLN A 151 -16.71 12.24 -55.31
C GLN A 151 -16.16 10.96 -54.68
N LYS A 152 -15.41 10.16 -55.43
CA LYS A 152 -14.69 8.99 -54.90
C LYS A 152 -13.61 9.41 -53.91
N ASP A 153 -12.76 10.36 -54.29
CA ASP A 153 -11.69 10.87 -53.41
C ASP A 153 -12.25 11.46 -52.10
N LEU A 154 -13.38 12.16 -52.18
CA LEU A 154 -14.08 12.67 -51.00
C LEU A 154 -14.56 11.54 -50.08
N GLN A 155 -15.06 10.45 -50.65
CA GLN A 155 -15.52 9.30 -49.87
C GLN A 155 -14.34 8.58 -49.20
N ASP A 156 -13.23 8.39 -49.91
CA ASP A 156 -12.01 7.77 -49.38
C ASP A 156 -11.42 8.64 -48.26
N THR A 157 -11.38 9.96 -48.45
CA THR A 157 -10.91 10.92 -47.44
C THR A 157 -11.79 10.91 -46.18
N LYS A 158 -13.12 10.75 -46.31
CA LYS A 158 -14.01 10.63 -45.15
C LYS A 158 -13.76 9.37 -44.34
N VAL A 159 -13.46 8.26 -45.01
CA VAL A 159 -13.12 7.00 -44.32
C VAL A 159 -11.81 7.17 -43.55
N HIS A 160 -10.77 7.71 -44.18
CA HIS A 160 -9.51 8.00 -43.50
C HIS A 160 -9.66 8.96 -42.33
N LEU A 161 -10.47 10.01 -42.46
CA LEU A 161 -10.74 10.93 -41.36
C LEU A 161 -11.37 10.21 -40.17
N ALA A 162 -12.35 9.31 -40.41
CA ALA A 162 -12.98 8.54 -39.34
C ALA A 162 -11.99 7.55 -38.66
N GLU A 163 -11.08 6.95 -39.44
CA GLU A 163 -10.01 6.10 -38.91
C GLU A 163 -9.02 6.90 -38.03
N GLU A 164 -8.64 8.09 -38.48
CA GLU A 164 -7.77 9.00 -37.72
C GLU A 164 -8.45 9.50 -36.45
N GLU A 165 -9.72 9.92 -36.50
CA GLU A 165 -10.49 10.33 -35.32
C GLU A 165 -10.58 9.20 -34.28
N TYR A 166 -10.80 7.97 -34.74
CA TYR A 166 -10.80 6.81 -33.87
C TYR A 166 -9.41 6.55 -33.26
N MET A 167 -8.35 6.63 -34.06
CA MET A 167 -6.97 6.47 -33.56
C MET A 167 -6.62 7.55 -32.52
N VAL A 168 -6.98 8.80 -32.78
CA VAL A 168 -6.78 9.91 -31.84
C VAL A 168 -7.54 9.66 -30.53
N SER A 169 -8.78 9.17 -30.59
CA SER A 169 -9.54 8.84 -29.37
C SER A 169 -8.86 7.73 -28.54
N ILE A 170 -8.33 6.68 -29.20
CA ILE A 170 -7.60 5.62 -28.50
C ILE A 170 -6.31 6.16 -27.89
N LEU A 171 -5.55 6.97 -28.64
CA LEU A 171 -4.33 7.60 -28.16
C LEU A 171 -4.60 8.50 -26.94
N GLU A 172 -5.63 9.35 -26.98
CA GLU A 172 -6.04 10.20 -25.86
C GLU A 172 -6.36 9.37 -24.61
N ASN A 173 -7.12 8.28 -24.75
CA ASN A 173 -7.42 7.40 -23.62
C ASN A 173 -6.16 6.72 -23.06
N THR A 174 -5.24 6.28 -23.93
CA THR A 174 -3.96 5.70 -23.47
C THR A 174 -3.08 6.73 -22.78
N GLU A 175 -3.05 7.98 -23.27
CA GLU A 175 -2.32 9.09 -22.66
C GLU A 175 -2.89 9.41 -21.27
N GLN A 176 -4.21 9.49 -21.13
CA GLN A 176 -4.86 9.72 -19.84
C GLN A 176 -4.55 8.61 -18.83
N ASN A 177 -4.57 7.34 -19.26
CA ASN A 177 -4.21 6.20 -18.40
C ASN A 177 -2.74 6.23 -17.98
N LEU A 178 -1.85 6.56 -18.92
CA LEU A 178 -0.42 6.68 -18.64
C LEU A 178 -0.14 7.85 -17.69
N HIS A 179 -0.78 9.00 -17.91
CA HIS A 179 -0.69 10.17 -17.05
C HIS A 179 -1.23 9.89 -15.64
N GLY A 180 -2.34 9.18 -15.52
CA GLY A 180 -2.89 8.73 -14.24
C GLY A 180 -1.96 7.77 -13.50
N THR A 181 -1.30 6.87 -14.22
CA THR A 181 -0.29 5.96 -13.65
C THR A 181 0.96 6.70 -13.20
N ALA A 182 1.46 7.63 -14.02
CA ALA A 182 2.60 8.48 -13.70
C ALA A 182 2.32 9.34 -12.46
N SER A 183 1.12 9.91 -12.35
CA SER A 183 0.70 10.70 -11.18
C SER A 183 0.65 9.85 -9.91
N LYS A 184 0.13 8.62 -9.98
CA LYS A 184 0.15 7.68 -8.84
C LYS A 184 1.57 7.35 -8.39
N LEU A 185 2.45 7.05 -9.35
CA LEU A 185 3.87 6.77 -9.07
C LEU A 185 4.56 7.99 -8.44
N LEU A 186 4.30 9.19 -8.95
CA LEU A 186 4.85 10.43 -8.40
C LEU A 186 4.41 10.61 -6.94
N ASN A 187 3.12 10.47 -6.66
CA ASN A 187 2.61 10.55 -5.28
C ASN A 187 3.26 9.51 -4.36
N THR A 188 3.41 8.26 -4.83
CA THR A 188 4.11 7.22 -4.05
C THR A 188 5.58 7.58 -3.81
N VAL A 189 6.27 8.15 -4.79
CA VAL A 189 7.67 8.60 -4.64
C VAL A 189 7.75 9.76 -3.66
N GLU A 190 6.82 10.71 -3.69
CA GLU A 190 6.77 11.83 -2.74
C GLU A 190 6.52 11.33 -1.30
N GLU A 191 5.56 10.44 -1.10
CA GLU A 191 5.26 9.85 0.21
C GLU A 191 6.45 9.05 0.75
N THR A 192 7.03 8.16 -0.07
CA THR A 192 8.19 7.37 0.34
C THR A 192 9.42 8.23 0.62
N THR A 193 9.64 9.30 -0.15
CA THR A 193 10.72 10.26 0.09
C THR A 193 10.52 10.99 1.43
N LYS A 194 9.28 11.38 1.74
CA LYS A 194 8.93 11.99 3.02
C LYS A 194 9.16 11.03 4.18
N ASP A 195 8.78 9.76 4.03
CA ASP A 195 8.97 8.72 5.05
C ASP A 195 10.46 8.44 5.30
N VAL A 196 11.27 8.30 4.24
CA VAL A 196 12.72 8.13 4.33
C VAL A 196 13.38 9.33 5.02
N SER A 197 12.98 10.55 4.65
CA SER A 197 13.47 11.77 5.29
C SER A 197 13.09 11.81 6.78
N GLY A 198 11.86 11.42 7.13
CA GLY A 198 11.41 11.30 8.51
C GLY A 198 12.18 10.25 9.31
N LEU A 199 12.52 9.11 8.69
CA LEU A 199 13.34 8.07 9.28
C LEU A 199 14.77 8.57 9.56
N HIS A 200 15.39 9.26 8.61
CA HIS A 200 16.71 9.88 8.81
C HIS A 200 16.70 10.90 9.96
N ALA A 201 15.68 11.77 10.01
CA ALA A 201 15.53 12.71 11.11
C ALA A 201 15.37 12.00 12.48
N LYS A 202 14.64 10.88 12.52
CA LYS A 202 14.51 10.05 13.74
C LYS A 202 15.83 9.37 14.11
N LEU A 203 16.60 8.89 13.14
CA LEU A 203 17.90 8.27 13.36
C LEU A 203 18.90 9.27 13.92
N GLU A 204 18.97 10.48 13.35
CA GLU A 204 19.85 11.55 13.85
C GLU A 204 19.48 11.98 15.27
N ARG A 205 18.18 12.11 15.59
CA ARG A 205 17.75 12.37 16.97
C ARG A 205 18.17 11.26 17.93
N LYS A 206 18.01 9.99 17.53
CA LYS A 206 18.43 8.85 18.36
C LYS A 206 19.95 8.86 18.56
N LYS A 207 20.72 9.08 17.50
CA LYS A 207 22.18 9.19 17.56
C LYS A 207 22.64 10.30 18.50
N ALA A 208 21.99 11.47 18.47
CA ALA A 208 22.29 12.57 19.38
C ALA A 208 22.02 12.18 20.85
N VAL A 209 20.91 11.49 21.12
CA VAL A 209 20.59 10.97 22.46
C VAL A 209 21.60 9.91 22.91
N ASP A 210 21.98 8.97 22.04
CA ASP A 210 22.96 7.93 22.35
C ASP A 210 24.33 8.53 22.65
N GLN A 211 24.76 9.55 21.88
CA GLN A 211 25.99 10.31 22.14
C GLN A 211 25.93 11.04 23.49
N HIS A 212 24.80 11.68 23.80
CA HIS A 212 24.61 12.36 25.08
C HIS A 212 24.65 11.37 26.26
N ASN A 213 23.98 10.22 26.12
CA ASN A 213 24.00 9.16 27.14
C ASN A 213 25.41 8.59 27.34
N ALA A 214 26.17 8.37 26.27
CA ALA A 214 27.56 7.92 26.36
C ALA A 214 28.44 8.95 27.09
N LEU A 215 28.26 10.25 26.83
CA LEU A 215 28.96 11.32 27.55
C LEU A 215 28.62 11.32 29.05
N ILE A 216 27.34 11.17 29.40
CA ILE A 216 26.90 11.08 30.79
C ILE A 216 27.51 9.85 31.47
N GLN A 217 27.47 8.69 30.82
CA GLN A 217 28.03 7.44 31.35
C GLN A 217 29.52 7.58 31.62
N ASN A 218 30.29 8.15 30.66
CA ASN A 218 31.71 8.40 30.84
C ASN A 218 32.00 9.38 31.98
N THR A 219 31.20 10.46 32.07
CA THR A 219 31.33 11.44 33.15
C THR A 219 31.04 10.82 34.51
N PHE A 220 29.99 10.00 34.61
CA PHE A 220 29.61 9.29 35.83
C PHE A 220 30.68 8.27 36.23
N ALA A 221 31.17 7.47 35.29
CA ALA A 221 32.26 6.52 35.52
C ALA A 221 33.52 7.23 36.02
N GLY A 222 33.88 8.37 35.43
CA GLY A 222 34.98 9.20 35.89
C GLY A 222 34.79 9.69 37.34
N LYS A 223 33.60 10.21 37.67
CA LYS A 223 33.27 10.63 39.04
C LYS A 223 33.31 9.47 40.04
N MET A 224 32.78 8.29 39.68
CA MET A 224 32.82 7.11 40.54
C MET A 224 34.25 6.62 40.77
N ASN A 225 35.09 6.59 39.74
CA ASN A 225 36.49 6.23 39.89
C ASN A 225 37.23 7.18 40.84
N ILE A 226 36.97 8.49 40.76
CA ILE A 226 37.53 9.47 41.72
C ILE A 226 37.08 9.16 43.15
N LEU A 227 35.79 8.87 43.36
CA LEU A 227 35.26 8.53 44.69
C LEU A 227 35.84 7.21 45.21
N PHE A 228 35.94 6.18 44.37
CA PHE A 228 36.53 4.90 44.74
C PHE A 228 38.01 5.04 45.09
N ASN A 229 38.78 5.79 44.32
CA ASN A 229 40.17 6.08 44.65
C ASN A 229 40.28 6.81 45.99
N LYS A 230 39.43 7.80 46.24
CA LYS A 230 39.41 8.52 47.53
C LYS A 230 39.07 7.59 48.71
N ILE A 231 38.11 6.68 48.54
CA ILE A 231 37.78 5.67 49.56
C ILE A 231 38.97 4.72 49.77
N GLN A 232 39.58 4.25 48.68
CA GLN A 232 40.74 3.36 48.73
C GLN A 232 41.91 4.01 49.48
N ASP A 233 42.22 5.26 49.17
CA ASP A 233 43.26 6.03 49.84
C ASP A 233 42.95 6.21 51.32
N SER A 234 41.70 6.56 51.67
CA SER A 234 41.28 6.71 53.06
C SER A 234 41.33 5.39 53.85
N VAL A 235 40.96 4.27 53.22
CA VAL A 235 41.03 2.93 53.84
C VAL A 235 42.49 2.52 54.03
N ASN A 236 43.35 2.77 53.05
CA ASN A 236 44.78 2.50 53.15
C ASN A 236 45.43 3.34 54.26
N GLU A 237 45.11 4.64 54.32
CA GLU A 237 45.59 5.53 55.37
C GLU A 237 45.13 5.08 56.76
N ASN A 238 43.86 4.69 56.89
CA ASN A 238 43.33 4.17 58.15
C ASN A 238 43.98 2.82 58.54
N SER A 239 44.18 1.92 57.58
CA SER A 239 44.88 0.65 57.78
C SER A 239 46.31 0.88 58.29
N LEU A 240 47.04 1.84 57.68
CA LEU A 240 48.38 2.22 58.12
C LEU A 240 48.36 2.78 59.56
N LYS A 241 47.41 3.67 59.88
CA LYS A 241 47.25 4.20 61.25
C LYS A 241 46.94 3.09 62.25
N GLN A 242 46.07 2.15 61.91
CA GLN A 242 45.76 0.99 62.76
C GLN A 242 46.97 0.10 62.96
N GLN A 243 47.75 -0.16 61.90
CA GLN A 243 48.99 -0.93 61.99
C GLN A 243 50.01 -0.25 62.90
N GLN A 244 50.22 1.06 62.74
CA GLN A 244 51.09 1.85 63.62
C GLN A 244 50.63 1.81 65.09
N MET A 245 49.33 1.92 65.34
CA MET A 245 48.75 1.82 66.69
C MET A 245 49.00 0.43 67.29
N LEU A 246 48.77 -0.64 66.53
CA LEU A 246 49.03 -2.02 66.97
C LEU A 246 50.52 -2.26 67.26
N THR A 247 51.41 -1.76 66.42
CA THR A 247 52.86 -1.80 66.69
C THR A 247 53.20 -1.06 67.97
N SER A 248 52.62 0.13 68.20
CA SER A 248 52.81 0.88 69.44
C SER A 248 52.32 0.12 70.67
N TYR A 249 51.14 -0.51 70.61
CA TYR A 249 50.62 -1.33 71.70
C TYR A 249 51.45 -2.59 71.91
N THR A 250 51.93 -3.23 70.84
CA THR A 250 52.80 -4.41 70.93
C THR A 250 54.11 -4.04 71.62
N ASN A 251 54.72 -2.92 71.25
CA ASN A 251 55.93 -2.41 71.89
C ASN A 251 55.67 -2.08 73.36
N PHE A 252 54.59 -1.37 73.68
CA PHE A 252 54.23 -1.04 75.06
C PHE A 252 53.98 -2.28 75.93
N ILE A 253 53.24 -3.27 75.42
CA ILE A 253 53.02 -4.54 76.12
C ILE A 253 54.34 -5.31 76.26
N GLY A 254 55.19 -5.30 75.23
CA GLY A 254 56.52 -5.90 75.27
C GLY A 254 57.41 -5.28 76.36
N ASP A 255 57.43 -3.95 76.44
CA ASP A 255 58.16 -3.21 77.46
C ASP A 255 57.61 -3.50 78.87
N LEU A 256 56.29 -3.56 79.02
CA LEU A 256 55.63 -3.92 80.28
C LEU A 256 55.97 -5.35 80.72
N LEU A 257 55.93 -6.31 79.79
CA LEU A 257 56.28 -7.71 80.06
C LEU A 257 57.76 -7.86 80.41
N SER A 258 58.65 -7.15 79.71
CA SER A 258 60.08 -7.11 80.02
C SER A 258 60.32 -6.54 81.42
N THR A 259 59.67 -5.43 81.75
CA THR A 259 59.75 -4.79 83.07
C THR A 259 59.21 -5.72 84.16
N SER A 260 58.05 -6.34 83.93
CA SER A 260 57.44 -7.29 84.86
C SER A 260 58.35 -8.52 85.06
N SER A 261 58.91 -9.09 83.98
CA SER A 261 59.85 -10.21 84.06
C SER A 261 61.10 -9.83 84.86
N SER A 262 61.67 -8.64 84.62
CA SER A 262 62.81 -8.15 85.42
C SER A 262 62.45 -8.01 86.90
N THR A 263 61.26 -7.51 87.22
CA THR A 263 60.76 -7.35 88.59
C THR A 263 60.53 -8.70 89.27
N VAL A 264 59.93 -9.65 88.56
CA VAL A 264 59.72 -11.03 89.05
C VAL A 264 61.05 -11.74 89.26
N ASN A 265 62.04 -11.53 88.39
CA ASN A 265 63.38 -12.09 88.56
C ASN A 265 64.08 -11.51 89.80
N VAL A 266 63.97 -10.19 90.01
CA VAL A 266 64.48 -9.53 91.23
C VAL A 266 63.77 -10.09 92.47
N LEU A 267 62.44 -10.20 92.45
CA LEU A 267 61.67 -10.75 93.58
C LEU A 267 62.04 -12.22 93.86
N THR A 268 62.22 -13.04 92.82
CA THR A 268 62.64 -14.43 92.94
C THR A 268 64.02 -14.52 93.59
N SER A 269 64.96 -13.63 93.22
CA SER A 269 66.26 -13.53 93.85
C SER A 269 66.15 -13.21 95.34
N VAL A 270 65.34 -12.20 95.70
CA VAL A 270 65.12 -11.79 97.10
C VAL A 270 64.47 -12.89 97.93
N VAL A 271 63.46 -13.58 97.37
CA VAL A 271 62.80 -14.71 98.04
C VAL A 271 63.78 -15.86 98.24
N SER A 272 64.60 -16.17 97.24
CA SER A 272 65.63 -17.22 97.33
C SER A 272 66.67 -16.91 98.42
N GLU A 273 67.14 -15.65 98.49
CA GLU A 273 68.08 -15.18 99.51
C GLU A 273 67.48 -15.22 100.93
N SER A 274 66.21 -14.84 101.06
CA SER A 274 65.46 -14.92 102.31
C SER A 274 65.24 -16.37 102.75
N PHE A 275 64.87 -17.27 101.83
CA PHE A 275 64.72 -18.70 102.11
C PHE A 275 66.06 -19.36 102.46
N GLY A 276 67.16 -18.93 101.82
CA GLY A 276 68.52 -19.33 102.18
C GLY A 276 68.86 -18.95 103.62
N SER A 277 68.57 -17.70 103.99
CA SER A 277 68.77 -17.20 105.36
C SER A 277 67.90 -17.96 106.38
N LEU A 278 66.64 -18.26 106.05
CA LEU A 278 65.73 -19.01 106.91
C LEU A 278 66.17 -20.48 107.08
N LYS A 279 66.65 -21.10 106.00
CA LYS A 279 67.25 -22.44 106.05
C LYS A 279 68.44 -22.48 107.00
N GLU A 280 69.30 -21.46 106.97
CA GLU A 280 70.46 -21.35 107.86
C GLU A 280 70.02 -21.18 109.33
N LEU A 281 69.02 -20.34 109.59
CA LEU A 281 68.44 -20.14 110.92
C LEU A 281 67.83 -21.43 111.48
N VAL A 282 67.02 -22.15 110.68
CA VAL A 282 66.42 -23.43 111.08
C VAL A 282 67.49 -24.49 111.36
N SER A 283 68.55 -24.55 110.54
CA SER A 283 69.67 -25.47 110.77
C SER A 283 70.40 -25.20 112.09
N THR A 284 70.52 -23.92 112.46
CA THR A 284 71.13 -23.49 113.71
C THR A 284 70.27 -23.91 114.91
N GLU A 285 68.96 -23.70 114.82
CA GLU A 285 68.04 -23.99 115.93
C GLU A 285 67.80 -25.49 116.13
N VAL A 286 67.78 -26.28 115.05
CA VAL A 286 67.76 -27.75 115.15
C VAL A 286 69.02 -28.29 115.81
N SER A 287 70.20 -27.71 115.53
CA SER A 287 71.44 -28.10 116.21
C SER A 287 71.39 -27.80 117.71
N HIS A 288 70.90 -26.63 118.09
CA HIS A 288 70.71 -26.23 119.49
C HIS A 288 69.71 -27.15 120.22
N MET A 289 68.62 -27.56 119.57
CA MET A 289 67.66 -28.51 120.14
C MET A 289 68.27 -29.90 120.35
N SER A 290 69.09 -30.39 119.42
CA SER A 290 69.78 -31.67 119.52
C SER A 290 70.75 -31.72 120.70
N GLU A 291 71.43 -30.60 120.97
CA GLU A 291 72.36 -30.44 122.10
C GLU A 291 71.61 -30.46 123.44
N LYS A 292 70.42 -29.84 123.52
CA LYS A 292 69.56 -29.94 124.71
C LYS A 292 69.03 -31.34 124.97
N ILE A 293 68.67 -32.11 123.93
CA ILE A 293 68.15 -33.48 124.10
C ILE A 293 69.22 -34.40 124.69
N THR A 294 70.46 -34.31 124.22
CA THR A 294 71.59 -35.09 124.76
C THR A 294 71.89 -34.74 126.23
N GLN A 295 71.70 -33.48 126.62
CA GLN A 295 71.83 -33.05 128.01
C GLN A 295 70.76 -33.67 128.92
N HIS A 296 69.53 -33.79 128.43
CA HIS A 296 68.40 -34.35 129.20
C HIS A 296 68.47 -35.87 129.34
N GLU A 297 69.11 -36.56 128.40
CA GLU A 297 69.34 -38.01 128.45
C GLU A 297 70.33 -38.39 129.56
N ASN A 298 71.38 -37.58 129.77
CA ASN A 298 72.36 -37.79 130.83
C ASN A 298 71.76 -37.61 132.25
N LEU A 299 70.86 -36.65 132.46
CA LEU A 299 70.17 -36.47 133.75
C LEU A 299 69.23 -37.64 134.11
N SER A 300 68.63 -38.29 133.10
CA SER A 300 67.73 -39.42 133.29
C SER A 300 68.45 -40.66 133.85
N LEU A 301 69.70 -40.87 133.42
CA LEU A 301 70.55 -41.96 133.89
C LEU A 301 70.94 -41.81 135.37
N ASP A 302 71.22 -40.58 135.83
CA ASP A 302 71.54 -40.28 137.23
C ASP A 302 70.35 -40.52 138.18
N CYS A 303 69.14 -40.10 137.80
CA CYS A 303 67.92 -40.34 138.58
C CYS A 303 67.63 -41.83 138.81
N LYS A 304 68.02 -42.69 137.86
CA LYS A 304 67.82 -44.14 137.96
C LYS A 304 68.75 -44.78 139.01
N ALA A 305 69.96 -44.25 139.20
CA ALA A 305 70.91 -44.74 140.20
C ALA A 305 70.48 -44.38 141.63
N GLU A 306 69.90 -43.19 141.83
CA GLU A 306 69.44 -42.71 143.14
C GLU A 306 68.24 -43.52 143.68
N LEU A 307 67.33 -43.93 142.79
CA LEU A 307 66.11 -44.68 143.13
C LEU A 307 66.41 -46.10 143.66
N LEU A 308 67.42 -46.77 143.11
CA LEU A 308 67.85 -48.10 143.58
C LEU A 308 68.43 -48.06 145.00
N ARG A 309 69.14 -46.98 145.36
CA ARG A 309 69.73 -46.78 146.69
C ARG A 309 68.68 -46.50 147.77
N LEU A 310 67.54 -45.89 147.40
CA LEU A 310 66.43 -45.62 148.33
C LEU A 310 65.65 -46.89 148.70
N ILE A 311 65.48 -47.81 147.74
CA ILE A 311 64.77 -49.08 147.95
C ILE A 311 65.50 -49.96 148.96
N GLU A 312 66.83 -50.04 148.89
CA GLU A 312 67.64 -50.86 149.80
C GLU A 312 67.59 -50.37 151.28
N LYS A 313 67.42 -49.04 151.47
CA LYS A 313 67.31 -48.40 152.79
C LYS A 313 65.95 -48.63 153.47
N HIS A 314 64.87 -48.78 152.71
CA HIS A 314 63.53 -48.99 153.26
C HIS A 314 63.30 -50.43 153.73
N THR A 315 63.92 -51.43 153.08
CA THR A 315 63.79 -52.84 153.45
C THR A 315 64.40 -53.15 154.82
N SER A 316 65.52 -52.50 155.20
CA SER A 316 66.15 -52.71 156.51
C SER A 316 65.43 -52.01 157.68
N GLY A 317 64.54 -51.07 157.39
CA GLY A 317 63.76 -50.33 158.40
C GLY A 317 62.51 -51.07 158.88
N LEU A 318 61.87 -51.84 157.99
CA LEU A 318 60.61 -52.53 158.27
C LEU A 318 60.81 -53.76 159.16
N GLU A 319 61.95 -54.44 159.05
CA GLU A 319 62.29 -55.65 159.82
C GLU A 319 62.60 -55.36 161.31
N LYS A 320 63.05 -54.13 161.63
CA LYS A 320 63.30 -53.69 163.01
C LYS A 320 62.04 -53.22 163.76
N ALA A 321 61.01 -52.75 163.05
CA ALA A 321 59.77 -52.27 163.67
C ALA A 321 58.87 -53.43 164.15
N LEU A 322 58.81 -54.53 163.39
CA LEU A 322 57.90 -55.64 163.65
C LEU A 322 58.28 -56.48 164.90
N ASN A 323 59.57 -56.57 165.25
CA ASN A 323 60.06 -57.29 166.44
C ASN A 323 59.87 -56.54 167.78
N SER A 324 59.36 -55.31 167.76
CA SER A 324 59.15 -54.48 168.96
C SER A 324 57.69 -54.42 169.46
N LEU A 325 56.72 -54.94 168.70
CA LEU A 325 55.28 -54.87 169.03
C LEU A 325 54.72 -56.08 169.78
N THR A 326 55.47 -57.19 169.85
CA THR A 326 55.03 -58.47 170.43
C THR A 326 54.71 -58.45 171.94
N PRO A 327 55.38 -57.66 172.82
CA PRO A 327 55.05 -57.63 174.25
C PRO A 327 53.84 -56.75 174.62
N MET A 328 53.37 -55.87 173.71
CA MET A 328 52.26 -54.95 173.97
C MET A 328 50.88 -55.62 173.78
N VAL A 329 50.81 -56.64 172.93
CA VAL A 329 49.58 -57.38 172.62
C VAL A 329 49.14 -58.29 173.80
N GLU A 330 50.06 -58.76 174.65
CA GLU A 330 49.72 -59.55 175.85
C GLU A 330 49.21 -58.71 177.03
N PHE A 331 49.60 -57.44 177.14
CA PHE A 331 49.15 -56.54 178.24
C PHE A 331 47.72 -56.00 178.03
N VAL A 332 47.31 -55.76 176.77
CA VAL A 332 45.98 -55.23 176.43
C VAL A 332 44.88 -56.31 176.52
N LEU A 333 45.23 -57.59 176.26
CA LEU A 333 44.32 -58.72 176.47
C LEU A 333 44.05 -59.03 177.96
N GLY A 334 44.98 -58.70 178.87
CA GLY A 334 44.80 -58.83 180.33
C GLY A 334 43.90 -57.77 180.97
N LEU A 335 43.93 -56.53 180.45
CA LEU A 335 43.10 -55.42 180.95
C LEU A 335 41.62 -55.55 180.56
N ASN A 336 41.31 -56.16 179.42
CA ASN A 336 39.93 -56.34 178.96
C ASN A 336 39.14 -57.37 179.80
N CYS A 337 39.81 -58.41 180.31
CA CYS A 337 39.19 -59.41 181.20
C CYS A 337 38.85 -58.87 182.61
N GLN A 338 39.57 -57.85 183.11
CA GLN A 338 39.20 -57.17 184.36
C GLN A 338 38.06 -56.14 184.20
N PHE A 339 37.90 -55.57 183.00
CA PHE A 339 36.85 -54.56 182.73
C PHE A 339 35.45 -55.19 182.61
N GLN A 340 35.32 -56.36 181.98
CA GLN A 340 34.03 -57.07 181.91
C GLN A 340 33.57 -57.66 183.26
N SER A 341 34.49 -58.04 184.16
CA SER A 341 34.16 -58.52 185.51
C SER A 341 33.61 -57.40 186.42
N LYS A 342 34.11 -56.16 186.25
CA LYS A 342 33.60 -54.99 186.99
C LYS A 342 32.28 -54.44 186.44
N MET A 343 31.98 -54.60 185.15
CA MET A 343 30.70 -54.15 184.58
C MET A 343 29.51 -55.03 185.03
N LYS A 344 29.73 -56.32 185.33
CA LYS A 344 28.70 -57.20 185.92
C LYS A 344 28.33 -56.86 187.37
N LYS A 345 29.12 -56.05 188.09
CA LYS A 345 28.84 -55.62 189.48
C LYS A 345 28.11 -54.27 189.59
N TYR A 346 28.13 -53.42 188.55
CA TYR A 346 27.54 -52.08 188.60
C TYR A 346 26.16 -51.95 187.90
N SER A 347 25.64 -53.01 187.27
CA SER A 347 24.25 -53.07 186.80
C SER A 347 23.28 -53.66 187.85
N ALA A 348 23.72 -53.86 189.10
CA ALA A 348 22.89 -54.36 190.20
C ALA A 348 22.40 -53.24 191.15
N VAL A 349 22.59 -51.94 190.83
CA VAL A 349 22.22 -50.82 191.73
C VAL A 349 21.45 -49.66 191.04
N ALA A 350 21.08 -49.80 189.76
CA ALA A 350 20.05 -48.98 189.09
C ALA A 350 19.60 -49.80 187.86
N ASP A 351 18.48 -50.52 187.81
CA ASP A 351 17.10 -50.25 188.24
C ASP A 351 16.49 -51.56 188.82
N LYS A 352 15.72 -51.67 189.92
CA LYS A 352 14.57 -50.89 190.40
C LYS A 352 14.66 -49.39 190.15
N VAL A 353 13.84 -48.84 189.28
CA VAL A 353 12.48 -49.31 188.87
C VAL A 353 12.44 -50.49 187.90
#